data_AF-A0A2T4T647-F1
#
_entry.id   AF-A0A2T4T647-F1
#
_cell.length_a   1.000
_cell.length_b   1.000
_cell.length_c   1.000
_cell.angle_alpha   90.00
_cell.angle_beta   90.00
_cell.angle_gamma   90.00
#
_symmetry.space_group_name_H-M   'P 1'
#
loop_
_entity.id
_entity.type
_entity.pdbx_description
1 polymer ?
#
loop_
_entity_poly.entity_id
_entity_poly.type
_entity_poly.pdbx_seq_one_letter_code
_entity_poly.pdbx_strand_id
1 'polypeptide(L)'
;MCGCQGRTQSRLEQIDSLLGRDKVGAAYMYLGTLPSMETESKENMAYYTLLKTEILYRMDRAITNDSIDYSIFYYEHNGPSYKLAQAYYYKGVILCFNRNNSKAGITLLKKAEDTARNLSDLALLHKICESICYVNLVNKNYATALVYAKRARDLGYKAGNKKWIAYSLTYTANAYSGLADTDSNLKYLLEEPSVLPLSQQR
;
A
#
# COMPACT_ATOMS: atom_id res chain seq x y z
N MET A 1 11.55 -8.60 -34.83
CA MET A 1 11.35 -7.46 -33.92
C MET A 1 11.57 -7.93 -32.48
N CYS A 2 12.77 -7.79 -31.92
CA CYS A 2 13.10 -8.32 -30.58
C CYS A 2 14.01 -7.38 -29.76
N GLY A 3 14.83 -6.55 -30.43
CA GLY A 3 15.78 -5.65 -29.74
C GLY A 3 15.18 -4.41 -29.07
N CYS A 4 14.07 -3.84 -29.57
CA CYS A 4 13.48 -2.62 -29.00
C CYS A 4 12.70 -2.91 -27.71
N GLN A 5 11.93 -3.99 -27.67
CA GLN A 5 11.14 -4.39 -26.50
C GLN A 5 12.03 -4.70 -25.29
N GLY A 6 13.15 -5.41 -25.49
CA GLY A 6 14.12 -5.68 -24.42
C GLY A 6 14.79 -4.42 -23.87
N ARG A 7 15.01 -3.40 -24.71
CA ARG A 7 15.58 -2.12 -24.27
C ARG A 7 14.60 -1.34 -23.39
N THR A 8 13.32 -1.29 -23.75
CA THR A 8 12.30 -0.59 -22.95
C THR A 8 12.08 -1.29 -21.61
N GLN A 9 11.95 -2.61 -21.62
CA GLN A 9 11.79 -3.40 -20.39
C GLN A 9 12.94 -3.15 -19.40
N SER A 10 14.19 -3.19 -19.86
CA SER A 10 15.36 -2.92 -19.00
C SER A 10 15.34 -1.52 -18.37
N ARG A 11 14.84 -0.51 -19.10
CA ARG A 11 14.69 0.85 -18.56
C ARG A 11 13.61 0.92 -17.48
N LEU A 12 12.49 0.23 -17.68
CA LEU A 12 11.41 0.15 -16.69
C LEU A 12 11.89 -0.58 -15.41
N GLU A 13 12.65 -1.66 -15.56
CA GLU A 13 13.27 -2.37 -14.43
C GLU A 13 14.26 -1.49 -13.65
N GLN A 14 15.01 -0.62 -14.34
CA GLN A 14 15.87 0.35 -13.68
C GLN A 14 15.06 1.41 -12.90
N ILE A 15 13.93 1.86 -13.42
CA ILE A 15 13.00 2.76 -12.69
C ILE A 15 12.47 2.05 -11.44
N ASP A 16 12.03 0.81 -11.56
CA ASP A 16 11.53 0.01 -10.44
C ASP A 16 12.61 -0.22 -9.38
N SER A 17 13.84 -0.52 -9.79
CA SER A 17 14.99 -0.61 -8.87
C SER A 17 15.27 0.70 -8.15
N LEU A 18 15.02 1.86 -8.74
CA LEU A 18 15.18 3.15 -8.07
C LEU A 18 14.07 3.35 -7.03
N LEU A 19 12.82 2.97 -7.36
CA LEU A 19 11.67 3.04 -6.45
C LEU A 19 11.85 2.14 -5.23
N GLY A 20 12.36 0.92 -5.42
CA GLY A 20 12.67 -0.02 -4.34
C GLY A 20 13.78 0.46 -3.39
N ARG A 21 14.62 1.40 -3.84
CA ARG A 21 15.67 2.06 -3.03
C ARG A 21 15.27 3.42 -2.50
N ASP A 22 13.98 3.75 -2.55
CA ASP A 22 13.41 5.04 -2.12
C ASP A 22 13.97 6.26 -2.88
N LYS A 23 14.54 6.07 -4.09
CA LYS A 23 15.08 7.13 -4.94
C LYS A 23 14.03 7.68 -5.90
N VAL A 24 12.90 8.14 -5.36
CA VAL A 24 11.71 8.55 -6.14
C VAL A 24 12.02 9.70 -7.11
N GLY A 25 12.80 10.70 -6.67
CA GLY A 25 13.19 11.82 -7.54
C GLY A 25 14.02 11.38 -8.75
N ALA A 26 14.94 10.43 -8.57
CA ALA A 26 15.72 9.86 -9.66
C ALA A 26 14.86 9.01 -10.60
N ALA A 27 13.94 8.22 -10.05
CA ALA A 27 12.97 7.46 -10.83
C ALA A 27 12.10 8.39 -11.71
N TYR A 28 11.64 9.52 -11.15
CA TYR A 28 10.88 10.53 -11.89
C TYR A 28 11.67 11.18 -13.02
N MET A 29 12.91 11.61 -12.74
CA MET A 29 13.79 12.16 -13.77
C MET A 29 14.01 11.14 -14.90
N TYR A 30 14.25 9.87 -14.54
CA TYR A 30 14.52 8.85 -15.54
C TYR A 30 13.28 8.47 -16.37
N LEU A 31 12.09 8.42 -15.75
CA LEU A 31 10.81 8.26 -16.43
C LEU A 31 10.61 9.31 -17.53
N GLY A 32 11.01 10.57 -17.27
CA GLY A 32 10.94 11.66 -18.23
C GLY A 32 11.87 11.54 -19.44
N THR A 33 12.83 10.62 -19.42
CA THR A 33 13.74 10.34 -20.55
C THR A 33 13.26 9.22 -21.46
N LEU A 34 12.19 8.52 -21.09
CA LEU A 34 11.66 7.43 -21.90
C LEU A 34 11.03 7.97 -23.19
N PRO A 35 11.19 7.26 -24.32
CA PRO A 35 10.44 7.56 -25.54
C PRO A 35 8.94 7.35 -25.33
N SER A 36 8.13 7.78 -26.30
CA SER A 36 6.69 7.49 -26.30
C SER A 36 6.43 5.98 -26.21
N MET A 37 5.47 5.59 -25.37
CA MET A 37 5.07 4.20 -25.15
C MET A 37 3.97 3.73 -26.11
N GLU A 38 3.55 4.56 -27.07
CA GLU A 38 2.43 4.28 -27.99
C GLU A 38 2.64 3.04 -28.87
N THR A 39 3.90 2.72 -29.20
CA THR A 39 4.28 1.59 -30.06
C THR A 39 4.85 0.40 -29.29
N GLU A 40 4.84 0.46 -27.96
CA GLU A 40 5.41 -0.56 -27.08
C GLU A 40 4.46 -1.75 -26.88
N SER A 41 5.00 -2.83 -26.33
CA SER A 41 4.19 -4.00 -26.00
C SER A 41 3.14 -3.65 -24.93
N LYS A 42 2.03 -4.40 -24.91
CA LYS A 42 1.01 -4.26 -23.84
C LYS A 42 1.61 -4.46 -22.45
N GLU A 43 2.59 -5.35 -22.32
CA GLU A 43 3.30 -5.58 -21.07
C GLU A 43 4.09 -4.35 -20.62
N ASN A 44 4.89 -3.77 -21.52
CA ASN A 44 5.68 -2.58 -21.24
C ASN A 44 4.78 -1.39 -20.91
N MET A 45 3.65 -1.24 -21.61
CA MET A 45 2.68 -0.18 -21.33
C MET A 45 2.02 -0.36 -19.95
N ALA A 46 1.64 -1.59 -19.58
CA ALA A 46 1.09 -1.89 -18.26
C ALA A 46 2.12 -1.62 -17.14
N TYR A 47 3.38 -2.00 -17.36
CA TYR A 47 4.42 -1.76 -16.39
C TYR A 47 4.76 -0.28 -16.25
N TYR A 48 4.81 0.44 -17.38
CA TYR A 48 5.01 1.88 -17.40
C TYR A 48 3.90 2.64 -16.67
N THR A 49 2.62 2.33 -16.90
CA THR A 49 1.53 3.03 -16.22
C THR A 49 1.55 2.78 -14.72
N LEU A 50 1.87 1.55 -14.29
CA LEU A 50 2.07 1.25 -12.87
C LEU A 50 3.18 2.11 -12.24
N LEU A 51 4.38 2.11 -12.83
CA LEU A 51 5.54 2.84 -12.32
C LEU A 51 5.31 4.36 -12.33
N LYS A 52 4.71 4.88 -13.41
CA LYS A 52 4.34 6.30 -13.50
C LYS A 52 3.38 6.70 -12.39
N THR A 53 2.34 5.90 -12.14
CA THR A 53 1.38 6.18 -11.08
C THR A 53 2.03 6.14 -9.70
N GLU A 54 2.87 5.13 -9.42
CA GLU A 54 3.65 5.08 -8.17
C GLU A 54 4.48 6.35 -7.96
N ILE A 55 5.25 6.74 -8.97
CA ILE A 55 6.13 7.91 -8.90
C ILE A 55 5.32 9.17 -8.61
N LEU A 56 4.24 9.41 -9.37
CA LEU A 56 3.43 10.60 -9.18
C LEU A 56 2.80 10.63 -7.77
N TYR A 57 2.32 9.49 -7.29
CA TYR A 57 1.73 9.39 -5.96
C TYR A 57 2.76 9.67 -4.86
N ARG A 58 3.94 9.06 -4.93
CA ARG A 58 5.02 9.24 -3.95
C ARG A 58 5.65 10.63 -3.97
N MET A 59 5.46 11.39 -5.05
CA MET A 59 5.90 12.79 -5.17
C MET A 59 4.81 13.80 -4.84
N ASP A 60 3.63 13.36 -4.39
CA ASP A 60 2.45 14.22 -4.17
C ASP A 60 2.11 15.09 -5.40
N ARG A 61 2.30 14.50 -6.59
CA ARG A 61 1.93 15.15 -7.86
C ARG A 61 0.51 14.79 -8.24
N ALA A 62 -0.14 15.70 -8.96
CA ALA A 62 -1.51 15.49 -9.44
C ALA A 62 -1.62 14.23 -10.31
N ILE A 63 -2.60 13.38 -9.99
CA ILE A 63 -2.98 12.19 -10.77
C ILE A 63 -4.42 12.39 -11.24
N THR A 64 -4.57 12.92 -12.44
CA THR A 64 -5.85 13.39 -12.99
C THR A 64 -6.56 12.38 -13.90
N ASN A 65 -5.93 11.24 -14.19
CA ASN A 65 -6.47 10.23 -15.09
C ASN A 65 -6.43 8.82 -14.46
N ASP A 66 -7.03 7.87 -15.16
CA ASP A 66 -7.12 6.46 -14.78
C ASP A 66 -6.19 5.57 -15.63
N SER A 67 -5.01 6.08 -16.03
CA SER A 67 -4.05 5.28 -16.82
C SER A 67 -3.61 3.99 -16.12
N ILE A 68 -3.70 3.92 -14.78
CA ILE A 68 -3.44 2.71 -14.01
C ILE A 68 -4.43 1.56 -14.31
N ASP A 69 -5.60 1.86 -14.89
CA ASP A 69 -6.58 0.84 -15.28
C ASP A 69 -6.04 -0.09 -16.35
N TYR A 70 -5.14 0.43 -17.20
CA TYR A 70 -4.42 -0.40 -18.17
C TYR A 70 -3.54 -1.45 -17.47
N SER A 71 -2.84 -1.06 -16.39
CA SER A 71 -2.04 -1.99 -15.60
C SER A 71 -2.90 -3.04 -14.93
N ILE A 72 -4.05 -2.65 -14.37
CA ILE A 72 -4.99 -3.59 -13.74
C ILE A 72 -5.50 -4.59 -14.78
N PHE A 73 -6.06 -4.11 -15.89
CA PHE A 73 -6.59 -4.96 -16.96
C PHE A 73 -5.56 -5.96 -17.48
N TYR A 74 -4.31 -5.52 -17.67
CA TYR A 74 -3.25 -6.41 -18.13
C TYR A 74 -2.90 -7.47 -17.08
N TYR A 75 -2.64 -7.08 -15.82
CA TYR A 75 -2.18 -8.01 -14.78
C TYR A 75 -3.30 -8.87 -14.17
N GLU A 76 -4.57 -8.59 -14.44
CA GLU A 76 -5.68 -9.51 -14.12
C GLU A 76 -5.58 -10.83 -14.89
N HIS A 77 -4.92 -10.82 -16.06
CA HIS A 77 -4.82 -11.98 -16.94
C HIS A 77 -3.39 -12.40 -17.26
N ASN A 78 -2.39 -11.62 -16.84
CA ASN A 78 -0.98 -11.80 -17.24
C ASN A 78 -0.03 -11.47 -16.09
N GLY A 79 1.23 -11.87 -16.26
CA GLY A 79 2.33 -11.44 -15.40
C GLY A 79 2.21 -11.89 -13.94
N PRO A 80 3.08 -11.35 -13.07
CA PRO A 80 3.12 -11.78 -11.67
C PRO A 80 2.06 -11.05 -10.82
N SER A 81 1.44 -11.77 -9.89
CA SER A 81 0.36 -11.28 -9.02
C SER A 81 0.75 -10.07 -8.17
N TYR A 82 2.04 -9.90 -7.84
CA TYR A 82 2.48 -8.73 -7.06
C TYR A 82 2.26 -7.41 -7.81
N LYS A 83 2.38 -7.38 -9.14
CA LYS A 83 2.11 -6.18 -9.94
C LYS A 83 0.62 -5.85 -9.97
N LEU A 84 -0.24 -6.87 -10.01
CA LEU A 84 -1.69 -6.68 -9.87
C LEU A 84 -2.03 -6.11 -8.49
N ALA A 85 -1.46 -6.66 -7.42
CA ALA A 85 -1.66 -6.16 -6.07
C ALA A 85 -1.19 -4.69 -5.92
N GLN A 86 -0.04 -4.33 -6.49
CA GLN A 86 0.45 -2.95 -6.53
C GLN A 86 -0.49 -2.03 -7.33
N ALA A 87 -1.01 -2.49 -8.47
CA ALA A 87 -1.93 -1.70 -9.29
C ALA A 87 -3.25 -1.41 -8.55
N TYR A 88 -3.83 -2.43 -7.90
CA TYR A 88 -4.99 -2.25 -7.04
C TYR A 88 -4.70 -1.33 -5.85
N TYR A 89 -3.53 -1.48 -5.22
CA TYR A 89 -3.10 -0.63 -4.12
C TYR A 89 -3.08 0.84 -4.52
N TYR A 90 -2.36 1.19 -5.59
CA TYR A 90 -2.22 2.59 -6.01
C TYR A 90 -3.55 3.20 -6.44
N LYS A 91 -4.36 2.47 -7.23
CA LYS A 91 -5.70 2.96 -7.58
C LYS A 91 -6.56 3.15 -6.33
N GLY A 92 -6.48 2.23 -5.37
CA GLY A 92 -7.20 2.30 -4.09
C GLY A 92 -6.87 3.55 -3.29
N VAL A 93 -5.58 3.81 -3.04
CA VAL A 93 -5.16 4.99 -2.26
C VAL A 93 -5.48 6.31 -2.98
N ILE A 94 -5.37 6.37 -4.31
CA ILE A 94 -5.74 7.55 -5.10
C ILE A 94 -7.24 7.84 -4.96
N LEU A 95 -8.09 6.82 -5.06
CA LEU A 95 -9.52 7.00 -4.88
C LEU A 95 -9.85 7.50 -3.46
N CYS A 96 -9.22 6.94 -2.42
CA CYS A 96 -9.45 7.36 -1.04
C CYS A 96 -8.99 8.80 -0.79
N PHE A 97 -7.75 9.13 -1.13
CA PHE A 97 -7.09 10.34 -0.63
C PHE A 97 -7.07 11.50 -1.63
N ASN A 98 -7.09 11.23 -2.93
CA ASN A 98 -7.02 12.27 -3.96
C ASN A 98 -8.40 12.54 -4.58
N ARG A 99 -9.35 11.60 -4.47
CA ARG A 99 -10.68 11.72 -5.09
C ARG A 99 -11.86 11.61 -4.11
N ASN A 100 -11.58 11.58 -2.80
CA ASN A 100 -12.59 11.51 -1.75
C ASN A 100 -13.62 10.37 -1.93
N ASN A 101 -13.21 9.26 -2.54
CA ASN A 101 -14.05 8.10 -2.82
C ASN A 101 -13.58 6.89 -2.01
N SER A 102 -13.68 7.00 -0.69
CA SER A 102 -13.26 5.96 0.26
C SER A 102 -13.94 4.61 0.01
N LYS A 103 -15.21 4.59 -0.45
CA LYS A 103 -15.95 3.34 -0.71
C LYS A 103 -15.37 2.55 -1.89
N ALA A 104 -15.10 3.22 -3.02
CA ALA A 104 -14.46 2.56 -4.15
C ALA A 104 -12.99 2.22 -3.85
N GLY A 105 -12.28 3.14 -3.17
CA GLY A 105 -10.88 2.95 -2.80
C GLY A 105 -10.68 1.76 -1.85
N ILE A 106 -11.49 1.63 -0.80
CA ILE A 106 -11.38 0.50 0.14
C ILE A 106 -11.65 -0.85 -0.54
N THR A 107 -12.55 -0.88 -1.53
CA THR A 107 -12.82 -2.08 -2.32
C THR A 107 -11.58 -2.54 -3.09
N LEU A 108 -10.83 -1.59 -3.68
CA LEU A 108 -9.58 -1.89 -4.37
C LEU A 108 -8.45 -2.26 -3.40
N LEU A 109 -8.36 -1.61 -2.24
CA LEU A 109 -7.36 -1.98 -1.22
C LEU A 109 -7.60 -3.40 -0.70
N LYS A 110 -8.86 -3.83 -0.56
CA LYS A 110 -9.22 -5.21 -0.23
C LYS A 110 -8.84 -6.20 -1.34
N LYS A 111 -9.05 -5.84 -2.61
CA LYS A 111 -8.52 -6.64 -3.74
C LYS A 111 -7.00 -6.75 -3.69
N ALA A 112 -6.30 -5.65 -3.44
CA ALA A 112 -4.84 -5.63 -3.31
C ALA A 112 -4.36 -6.59 -2.21
N GLU A 113 -5.01 -6.55 -1.04
CA GLU A 113 -4.74 -7.45 0.07
C GLU A 113 -4.94 -8.92 -0.31
N ASP A 114 -6.07 -9.24 -0.93
CA ASP A 114 -6.40 -10.62 -1.32
C ASP A 114 -5.41 -11.15 -2.36
N THR A 115 -5.04 -10.33 -3.35
CA THR A 115 -4.02 -10.66 -4.33
C THR A 115 -2.63 -10.82 -3.69
N ALA A 116 -2.33 -10.05 -2.64
CA ALA A 116 -1.03 -10.07 -1.97
C ALA A 116 -0.88 -11.16 -0.89
N ARG A 117 -1.96 -11.88 -0.53
CA ARG A 117 -2.01 -12.75 0.66
C ARG A 117 -0.89 -13.80 0.76
N ASN A 118 -0.43 -14.32 -0.38
CA ASN A 118 0.61 -15.35 -0.46
C ASN A 118 1.99 -14.79 -0.85
N LEU A 119 2.14 -13.46 -0.93
CA LEU A 119 3.41 -12.83 -1.26
C LEU A 119 4.30 -12.71 -0.03
N SER A 120 5.61 -12.79 -0.23
CA SER A 120 6.63 -12.54 0.79
C SER A 120 7.05 -11.07 0.87
N ASP A 121 6.48 -10.20 0.02
CA ASP A 121 6.77 -8.76 0.03
C ASP A 121 6.13 -8.08 1.24
N LEU A 122 6.90 -8.04 2.33
CA LEU A 122 6.48 -7.41 3.59
C LEU A 122 6.20 -5.91 3.42
N ALA A 123 6.87 -5.23 2.49
CA ALA A 123 6.68 -3.80 2.28
C ALA A 123 5.35 -3.51 1.59
N LEU A 124 4.99 -4.28 0.57
CA LEU A 124 3.68 -4.17 -0.08
C LEU A 124 2.55 -4.51 0.89
N LEU A 125 2.68 -5.63 1.61
CA LEU A 125 1.70 -6.03 2.63
C LEU A 125 1.52 -4.97 3.71
N HIS A 126 2.61 -4.36 4.18
CA HIS A 126 2.58 -3.30 5.17
C HIS A 126 1.83 -2.08 4.64
N LYS A 127 2.19 -1.58 3.43
CA LYS A 127 1.53 -0.44 2.78
C LYS A 127 0.03 -0.63 2.65
N ILE A 128 -0.40 -1.83 2.24
CA ILE A 128 -1.83 -2.18 2.12
C ILE A 128 -2.51 -2.12 3.49
N CYS A 129 -1.94 -2.77 4.52
CA CYS A 129 -2.52 -2.78 5.86
C CYS A 129 -2.60 -1.38 6.47
N GLU A 130 -1.53 -0.61 6.36
CA GLU A 130 -1.44 0.78 6.81
C GLU A 130 -2.49 1.67 6.13
N SER A 131 -2.63 1.56 4.81
CA SER A 131 -3.61 2.35 4.07
C SER A 131 -5.04 1.99 4.46
N ILE A 132 -5.35 0.70 4.59
CA ILE A 132 -6.67 0.26 5.06
C ILE A 132 -6.93 0.75 6.49
N CYS A 133 -5.93 0.70 7.38
CA CYS A 133 -6.03 1.24 8.72
C CYS A 133 -6.37 2.73 8.70
N TYR A 134 -5.59 3.53 7.95
CA TYR A 134 -5.78 4.97 7.87
C TYR A 134 -7.13 5.37 7.27
N VAL A 135 -7.57 4.69 6.19
CA VAL A 135 -8.91 4.90 5.61
C VAL A 135 -10.00 4.62 6.65
N ASN A 136 -9.87 3.58 7.46
CA ASN A 136 -10.85 3.28 8.51
C ASN A 136 -10.80 4.30 9.66
N LEU A 137 -9.62 4.81 10.04
CA LEU A 137 -9.49 5.89 11.02
C LEU A 137 -10.24 7.14 10.58
N VAL A 138 -9.99 7.63 9.36
CA VAL A 138 -10.62 8.87 8.87
C VAL A 138 -12.13 8.73 8.68
N ASN A 139 -12.62 7.50 8.45
CA ASN A 139 -14.04 7.18 8.37
C ASN A 139 -14.66 6.77 9.73
N LYS A 140 -13.93 6.93 10.85
CA LYS A 140 -14.36 6.61 12.22
C LYS A 140 -14.71 5.13 12.46
N ASN A 141 -14.21 4.24 11.61
CA ASN A 141 -14.35 2.78 11.75
C ASN A 141 -13.22 2.24 12.66
N TYR A 142 -13.18 2.71 13.91
CA TYR A 142 -12.02 2.51 14.79
C TYR A 142 -11.73 1.05 15.13
N ALA A 143 -12.75 0.21 15.30
CA ALA A 143 -12.57 -1.22 15.53
C ALA A 143 -11.82 -1.90 14.37
N THR A 144 -12.22 -1.60 13.13
CA THR A 144 -11.53 -2.09 11.93
C THR A 144 -10.12 -1.51 11.85
N ALA A 145 -9.94 -0.22 12.15
CA ALA A 145 -8.62 0.40 12.18
C ALA A 145 -7.66 -0.31 13.14
N LEU A 146 -8.11 -0.69 14.34
CA LEU A 146 -7.30 -1.43 15.31
C LEU A 146 -6.83 -2.78 14.78
N VAL A 147 -7.69 -3.52 14.07
CA VAL A 147 -7.32 -4.80 13.45
C VAL A 147 -6.17 -4.61 12.45
N TYR A 148 -6.27 -3.60 11.57
CA TYR A 148 -5.22 -3.35 10.58
C TYR A 148 -3.97 -2.71 11.17
N ALA A 149 -4.08 -1.88 12.21
CA ALA A 149 -2.93 -1.35 12.95
C ALA A 149 -2.10 -2.49 13.57
N LYS A 150 -2.77 -3.47 14.19
CA LYS A 150 -2.09 -4.68 14.71
C LYS A 150 -1.36 -5.44 13.61
N ARG A 151 -2.00 -5.66 12.46
CA ARG A 151 -1.40 -6.37 11.33
C ARG A 151 -0.20 -5.62 10.73
N ALA A 152 -0.30 -4.30 10.57
CA ALA A 152 0.81 -3.45 10.15
C ALA A 152 1.98 -3.54 11.15
N ARG A 153 1.69 -3.53 12.46
CA ARG A 153 2.69 -3.70 13.52
C ARG A 153 3.40 -5.04 13.44
N ASP A 154 2.66 -6.13 13.24
CA ASP A 154 3.22 -7.48 13.13
C ASP A 154 4.14 -7.59 11.91
N LEU A 155 3.78 -6.95 10.78
CA LEU A 155 4.65 -6.82 9.61
C LEU A 155 5.90 -5.97 9.91
N GLY A 156 5.75 -4.89 10.68
CA GLY A 156 6.85 -4.08 11.19
C GLY A 156 7.86 -4.90 12.01
N TYR A 157 7.39 -5.74 12.92
CA TYR A 157 8.24 -6.67 13.68
C TYR A 157 8.93 -7.68 12.77
N LYS A 158 8.20 -8.33 11.84
CA LYS A 158 8.79 -9.29 10.89
C LYS A 158 9.87 -8.66 10.02
N ALA A 159 9.69 -7.40 9.61
CA ALA A 159 10.66 -6.67 8.79
C ALA A 159 11.80 -6.03 9.59
N GLY A 160 11.78 -6.09 10.93
CA GLY A 160 12.72 -5.35 11.77
C GLY A 160 12.62 -3.83 11.62
N ASN A 161 11.49 -3.32 11.12
CA ASN A 161 11.34 -1.91 10.76
C ASN A 161 10.68 -1.11 11.90
N LYS A 162 11.51 -0.43 12.68
CA LYS A 162 11.08 0.38 13.83
C LYS A 162 10.11 1.52 13.47
N LYS A 163 10.23 2.09 12.26
CA LYS A 163 9.32 3.16 11.81
C LYS A 163 7.91 2.63 11.60
N TRP A 164 7.78 1.46 10.97
CA TRP A 164 6.49 0.79 10.76
C TRP A 164 5.79 0.44 12.07
N ILE A 165 6.57 -0.04 13.05
CA ILE A 165 6.07 -0.30 14.40
C ILE A 165 5.56 0.99 15.04
N ALA A 166 6.34 2.07 14.98
CA ALA A 166 5.96 3.36 15.55
C ALA A 166 4.69 3.94 14.91
N TYR A 167 4.57 3.93 13.58
CA TYR A 167 3.36 4.38 12.89
C TYR A 167 2.14 3.55 13.30
N SER A 168 2.30 2.23 13.41
CA SER A 168 1.22 1.35 13.84
C SER A 168 0.74 1.66 15.27
N LEU A 169 1.64 2.01 16.19
CA LEU A 169 1.29 2.44 17.55
C LEU A 169 0.53 3.78 17.53
N THR A 170 0.93 4.73 16.68
CA THR A 170 0.20 5.98 16.50
C THR A 170 -1.22 5.73 15.98
N TYR A 171 -1.41 4.83 15.02
CA TYR A 171 -2.74 4.45 14.55
C TYR A 171 -3.60 3.81 15.64
N THR A 172 -3.00 2.95 16.46
CA THR A 172 -3.67 2.36 17.63
C THR A 172 -4.12 3.43 18.62
N ALA A 173 -3.25 4.38 18.97
CA ALA A 173 -3.58 5.48 19.88
C ALA A 173 -4.74 6.34 19.32
N ASN A 174 -4.68 6.70 18.04
CA ASN A 174 -5.74 7.47 17.38
C ASN A 174 -7.08 6.72 17.37
N ALA A 175 -7.08 5.40 17.12
CA ALA A 175 -8.29 4.60 17.15
C ALA A 175 -8.89 4.52 18.57
N TYR A 176 -8.06 4.37 19.61
CA TYR A 176 -8.54 4.34 20.99
C TYR A 176 -9.08 5.69 21.45
N SER A 177 -8.43 6.81 21.09
CA SER A 177 -8.98 8.15 21.32
C SER A 177 -10.35 8.27 20.68
N GLY A 178 -10.47 7.89 19.40
CA GLY A 178 -11.74 7.92 18.68
C GLY A 178 -12.84 7.07 19.32
N LEU A 179 -12.51 5.89 19.86
CA LEU A 179 -13.46 5.05 20.60
C LEU A 179 -13.90 5.68 21.92
N ALA A 180 -12.98 6.31 22.66
CA ALA A 180 -13.28 7.03 23.89
C ALA A 180 -14.16 8.27 23.64
N ASP A 181 -14.00 8.90 22.47
CA ASP A 181 -14.78 10.06 22.03
C ASP A 181 -16.19 9.69 21.51
N THR A 182 -16.46 8.41 21.19
CA THR A 182 -17.76 7.93 20.67
C THR A 182 -18.77 7.50 21.76
N ASP A 183 -18.80 8.24 22.88
CA ASP A 183 -19.65 8.05 24.08
C ASP A 183 -19.29 6.84 24.99
N SER A 184 -18.92 7.09 26.25
CA SER A 184 -19.06 6.20 27.42
C SER A 184 -19.01 4.67 27.18
N ASN A 185 -17.83 4.05 27.36
CA ASN A 185 -17.66 2.93 28.30
C ASN A 185 -16.23 2.36 28.25
N LEU A 186 -15.48 2.76 29.27
CA LEU A 186 -14.17 2.27 29.70
C LEU A 186 -14.26 0.85 30.28
N LYS A 187 -14.84 -0.11 29.54
CA LYS A 187 -14.98 -1.50 29.99
C LYS A 187 -14.00 -2.48 29.32
N TYR A 188 -13.48 -2.14 28.14
CA TYR A 188 -12.56 -3.01 27.39
C TYR A 188 -11.08 -2.77 27.70
N LEU A 189 -10.73 -1.77 28.51
CA LEU A 189 -9.35 -1.49 28.91
C LEU A 189 -8.91 -2.27 30.17
N LEU A 190 -9.81 -3.04 30.81
CA LEU A 190 -9.50 -3.90 31.96
C LEU A 190 -9.35 -5.39 31.61
N GLU A 191 -9.42 -5.76 30.32
CA GLU A 191 -9.17 -7.13 29.87
C GLU A 191 -7.92 -7.23 28.97
N GLU A 192 -6.82 -6.58 29.36
CA GLU A 192 -5.51 -7.18 29.11
C GLU A 192 -5.25 -8.19 30.25
N PRO A 193 -5.25 -9.51 29.99
CA PRO A 193 -4.79 -10.45 30.98
C PRO A 193 -3.30 -10.22 31.17
N SER A 194 -2.96 -9.69 32.34
CA SER A 194 -1.70 -9.86 33.06
C SER A 194 -0.76 -10.89 32.44
N VAL A 195 0.26 -10.42 31.73
CA VAL A 195 1.45 -11.22 31.44
C VAL A 195 2.53 -10.83 32.45
N LEU A 196 2.40 -11.30 33.69
CA LEU A 196 3.54 -11.53 34.59
C LEU A 196 3.22 -12.73 35.50
N PRO A 197 4.19 -13.62 35.79
CA PRO A 197 3.92 -14.96 36.28
C PRO A 197 3.63 -14.99 37.78
N LEU A 198 2.77 -15.94 38.16
CA LEU A 198 2.60 -16.41 39.53
C LEU A 198 3.96 -16.78 40.14
N SER A 199 4.40 -16.03 41.15
CA SER A 199 5.39 -16.48 42.11
C SER A 199 4.80 -16.45 43.51
N GLN A 200 4.46 -17.67 43.95
CA GLN A 200 4.45 -18.23 45.29
C GLN A 200 3.57 -17.58 46.39
N GLN A 201 2.49 -18.32 46.67
CA GLN A 201 2.00 -18.58 48.03
C GLN A 201 3.15 -18.79 49.03
N ARG A 202 3.24 -17.95 50.05
CA ARG A 202 3.03 -18.29 51.47
C ARG A 202 3.05 -17.03 52.33
#